data_AF-A0A1G7HN82-F1
#
_entry.id   AF-A0A1G7HN82-F1
#
_cell.length_a   1.000
_cell.length_b   1.000
_cell.length_c   1.000
_cell.angle_alpha   90.00
_cell.angle_beta   90.00
_cell.angle_gamma   90.00
#
_symmetry.space_group_name_H-M   'P 1'
#
loop_
_entity.id
_entity.type
_entity.pdbx_description
1 polymer ?
#
loop_
_entity_poly.entity_id
_entity_poly.type
_entity_poly.pdbx_seq_one_letter_code
_entity_poly.pdbx_strand_id
1 'polypeptide(L)'
;MLDGVRHNGEHFDFIGHFYAIRGEMYYNDLVRQIGEHEGMIPKGYLPIGESPGGDVFCLSLKKPTEGAVFHWDHEEANYDGEPWEFNMTNLSPSLAAFLEGLCIGE
;
A
#
# COMPACT_ATOMS: atom_id res chain seq x y z
N MET A 1 11.95 -0.27 -15.10
CA MET A 1 10.51 0.05 -14.90
C MET A 1 10.43 1.27 -13.97
N LEU A 2 9.70 2.36 -14.24
CA LEU A 2 9.86 3.67 -13.54
C LEU A 2 9.26 3.73 -12.11
N ASP A 3 8.89 2.59 -11.56
CA ASP A 3 7.95 2.36 -10.47
C ASP A 3 8.53 1.42 -9.38
N GLY A 4 9.86 1.28 -9.34
CA GLY A 4 10.55 0.48 -8.34
C GLY A 4 10.49 1.14 -6.96
N VAL A 5 10.09 0.35 -5.96
CA VAL A 5 10.08 0.68 -4.54
C VAL A 5 11.35 0.14 -3.91
N ARG A 6 12.01 0.96 -3.09
CA ARG A 6 13.19 0.55 -2.33
C ARG A 6 12.90 0.55 -0.85
N HIS A 7 13.45 -0.44 -0.15
CA HIS A 7 13.44 -0.50 1.30
C HIS A 7 14.86 -0.81 1.78
N ASN A 8 15.36 -0.05 2.77
CA ASN A 8 16.73 -0.19 3.29
C ASN A 8 17.85 -0.13 2.23
N GLY A 9 17.62 0.60 1.13
CA GLY A 9 18.60 0.77 0.06
C GLY A 9 18.60 -0.36 -0.98
N GLU A 10 17.74 -1.36 -0.86
CA GLU A 10 17.61 -2.46 -1.82
C GLU A 10 16.28 -2.36 -2.56
N HIS A 11 16.20 -2.99 -3.74
CA HIS A 11 14.93 -3.18 -4.41
C HIS A 11 14.00 -4.00 -3.50
N PHE A 12 12.77 -3.53 -3.31
CA PHE A 12 11.78 -4.17 -2.46
C PHE A 12 10.64 -4.73 -3.29
N ASP A 13 9.96 -3.88 -4.07
CA ASP A 13 8.77 -4.25 -4.85
C ASP A 13 8.52 -3.22 -5.98
N PHE A 14 7.43 -3.34 -6.74
CA PHE A 14 7.02 -2.40 -7.78
C PHE A 14 5.60 -1.90 -7.55
N ILE A 15 5.32 -0.65 -7.92
CA ILE A 15 3.95 -0.14 -7.98
C ILE A 15 3.36 -0.45 -9.34
N GLY A 16 2.37 -1.33 -9.40
CA GLY A 16 1.62 -1.57 -10.62
C GLY A 16 0.81 -0.34 -11.04
N HIS A 17 0.05 0.23 -10.10
CA HIS A 17 -0.60 1.53 -10.26
C HIS A 17 -1.12 2.09 -8.93
N PHE A 18 -1.30 3.41 -8.89
CA PHE A 18 -2.07 4.06 -7.82
C PHE A 18 -3.56 4.05 -8.12
N TYR A 19 -4.37 3.99 -7.06
CA TYR A 19 -5.82 4.09 -7.17
C TYR A 19 -6.26 5.53 -7.43
N ALA A 20 -7.22 5.69 -8.33
CA ALA A 20 -7.77 6.99 -8.71
C ALA A 20 -9.20 7.17 -8.18
N ILE A 21 -9.69 8.40 -8.10
CA ILE A 21 -11.09 8.67 -7.74
C ILE A 21 -11.90 8.74 -9.05
N ARG A 22 -12.64 7.67 -9.36
CA ARG A 22 -13.31 7.42 -10.65
C ARG A 22 -14.78 6.99 -10.54
N GLY A 23 -15.33 6.87 -9.33
CA GLY A 23 -16.74 6.56 -9.09
C GLY A 23 -17.07 5.06 -9.08
N GLU A 24 -16.26 4.26 -8.39
CA GLU A 24 -16.46 2.83 -8.01
C GLU A 24 -16.54 1.80 -9.15
N MET A 25 -16.90 2.16 -10.37
CA MET A 25 -17.07 1.19 -11.47
C MET A 25 -15.75 0.61 -11.98
N TYR A 26 -14.63 1.32 -11.78
CA TYR A 26 -13.31 0.88 -12.24
C TYR A 26 -12.61 0.07 -11.16
N TYR A 27 -11.92 -1.00 -11.58
CA TYR A 27 -11.13 -1.82 -10.66
C TYR A 27 -10.15 -0.96 -9.86
N ASN A 28 -9.42 -0.05 -10.51
CA ASN A 28 -8.47 0.85 -9.86
C ASN A 28 -9.08 2.11 -9.22
N ASP A 29 -10.35 2.07 -8.85
CA ASP A 29 -11.02 3.15 -8.13
C ASP A 29 -10.74 3.06 -6.62
N LEU A 30 -10.36 4.19 -6.01
CA LEU A 30 -10.01 4.25 -4.60
C LEU A 30 -11.16 3.79 -3.68
N VAL A 31 -12.40 4.21 -3.94
CA VAL A 31 -13.54 3.89 -3.08
C VAL A 31 -13.87 2.40 -3.18
N ARG A 32 -13.85 1.86 -4.40
CA ARG A 32 -13.98 0.41 -4.61
C ARG A 32 -12.89 -0.35 -3.86
N GLN A 33 -11.64 0.07 -3.99
CA GLN A 33 -10.50 -0.61 -3.37
C GLN A 33 -10.53 -0.58 -1.85
N ILE A 34 -11.03 0.50 -1.23
CA ILE A 34 -11.30 0.54 0.22
C ILE A 34 -12.30 -0.54 0.61
N GLY A 35 -13.39 -0.69 -0.15
CA GLY A 35 -14.41 -1.72 0.10
C GLY A 35 -13.92 -3.14 -0.14
N GLU A 36 -13.14 -3.36 -1.21
CA GLU A 36 -12.55 -4.67 -1.51
C GLU A 36 -11.59 -5.13 -0.42
N HIS A 37 -10.90 -4.20 0.26
CA HIS A 37 -9.96 -4.51 1.35
C HIS A 37 -10.57 -4.44 2.77
N GLU A 38 -11.87 -4.21 2.88
CA GLU A 38 -12.55 -4.14 4.17
C GLU A 38 -12.43 -5.48 4.92
N GLY A 39 -11.93 -5.44 6.14
CA GLY A 39 -11.71 -6.65 6.95
C GLY A 39 -10.45 -7.43 6.61
N MET A 40 -9.62 -6.97 5.66
CA MET A 40 -8.30 -7.56 5.36
C MET A 40 -7.15 -6.65 5.79
N ILE A 41 -7.26 -5.34 5.48
CA ILE A 41 -6.28 -4.34 5.91
C ILE A 41 -6.69 -3.78 7.27
N PRO A 42 -5.74 -3.62 8.24
CA PRO A 42 -6.08 -3.06 9.54
C PRO A 42 -6.69 -1.66 9.46
N LYS A 43 -7.59 -1.36 10.41
CA LYS A 43 -8.21 -0.02 10.49
C LYS A 43 -7.16 1.07 10.70
N GLY A 44 -7.38 2.22 10.07
CA GLY A 44 -6.46 3.35 10.12
C GLY A 44 -5.39 3.32 9.03
N TYR A 45 -5.51 2.44 8.04
CA TYR A 45 -4.74 2.45 6.81
C TYR A 45 -5.67 2.65 5.62
N LEU A 46 -5.24 3.49 4.68
CA LEU A 46 -5.93 3.76 3.42
C LEU A 46 -5.15 3.08 2.30
N PRO A 47 -5.68 2.08 1.60
CA PRO A 47 -5.03 1.52 0.43
C PRO A 47 -4.94 2.59 -0.67
N ILE A 48 -3.75 2.79 -1.27
CA ILE A 48 -3.47 3.84 -2.26
C ILE A 48 -2.95 3.32 -3.60
N GLY A 49 -2.53 2.06 -3.67
CA GLY A 49 -2.08 1.42 -4.90
C GLY A 49 -1.67 -0.03 -4.65
N GLU A 50 -1.46 -0.78 -5.71
CA GLU A 50 -1.11 -2.21 -5.63
C GLU A 50 0.21 -2.52 -6.33
N SER A 51 0.81 -3.62 -5.91
CA SER A 51 1.84 -4.34 -6.64
C SER A 51 1.23 -5.57 -7.35
N PRO A 52 1.79 -6.01 -8.50
CA PRO A 52 1.43 -7.30 -9.08
C PRO A 52 1.63 -8.44 -8.08
N GLY A 53 0.56 -9.19 -7.79
CA GLY A 53 0.60 -10.33 -6.87
C GLY A 53 -0.41 -10.23 -5.73
N GLY A 54 -0.93 -9.03 -5.45
CA GLY A 54 -1.97 -8.81 -4.45
C GLY A 54 -1.54 -7.87 -3.32
N ASP A 55 -0.25 -7.55 -3.24
CA ASP A 55 0.30 -6.62 -2.26
C ASP A 55 -0.22 -5.18 -2.45
N VAL A 56 -0.37 -4.46 -1.34
CA VAL A 56 -1.01 -3.14 -1.32
C VAL A 56 -0.16 -2.11 -0.60
N PHE A 57 0.05 -0.97 -1.23
CA PHE A 57 0.63 0.20 -0.60
C PHE A 57 -0.47 0.98 0.14
N CYS A 58 -0.24 1.29 1.40
CA CYS A 58 -1.19 1.90 2.31
C CYS A 58 -0.67 3.20 2.91
N LEU A 59 -1.48 4.25 2.91
CA LEU A 59 -1.24 5.46 3.68
C LEU A 59 -1.76 5.30 5.10
N SER A 60 -0.92 5.54 6.10
CA SER A 60 -1.36 5.55 7.51
C SER A 60 -2.19 6.79 7.81
N LEU A 61 -3.37 6.60 8.40
CA LEU A 61 -4.27 7.63 8.90
C LEU A 61 -4.25 7.74 10.43
N LYS A 62 -3.43 6.93 11.12
CA LYS A 62 -3.37 6.84 12.57
C LYS A 62 -2.12 7.50 13.12
N LYS A 63 -2.23 8.11 14.31
CA LYS A 63 -1.06 8.60 15.07
C LYS A 63 -0.26 7.41 15.64
N PRO A 64 1.08 7.52 15.76
CA PRO A 64 1.92 8.66 15.40
C PRO A 64 2.40 8.65 13.93
N THR A 65 2.02 7.65 13.13
CA THR A 65 2.55 7.43 11.78
C THR A 65 1.72 8.07 10.67
N GLU A 66 0.83 9.00 10.99
CA GLU A 66 -0.08 9.62 10.01
C GLU A 66 0.73 10.23 8.84
N GLY A 67 0.33 9.87 7.62
CA GLY A 67 0.99 10.27 6.39
C GLY A 67 2.10 9.33 5.91
N ALA A 68 2.59 8.41 6.74
CA ALA A 68 3.58 7.41 6.35
C ALA A 68 2.97 6.37 5.38
N VAL A 69 3.82 5.79 4.52
CA VAL A 69 3.44 4.74 3.57
C VAL A 69 3.95 3.40 4.06
N PHE A 70 3.03 2.44 4.12
CA PHE A 70 3.27 1.06 4.47
C PHE A 70 3.02 0.18 3.25
N HIS A 71 3.66 -0.97 3.19
CA HIS A 71 3.32 -2.09 2.33
C HIS A 71 2.61 -3.15 3.17
N TRP A 72 1.45 -3.59 2.69
CA TRP A 72 0.67 -4.69 3.23
C TRP A 72 0.96 -5.91 2.36
N ASP A 73 1.59 -6.91 2.97
CA ASP A 73 1.96 -8.18 2.35
C ASP A 73 0.75 -9.13 2.35
N HIS A 74 0.28 -9.47 1.15
CA HIS A 74 -0.91 -10.29 0.92
C HIS A 74 -0.72 -11.73 1.41
N GLU A 75 0.50 -12.26 1.33
CA GLU A 75 0.83 -13.64 1.70
C GLU A 75 0.84 -13.85 3.22
N GLU A 76 1.20 -12.82 4.00
CA GLU A 76 1.28 -12.87 5.48
C GLU A 76 0.04 -12.29 6.18
N ALA A 77 -1.03 -12.01 5.42
CA ALA A 77 -2.28 -11.51 5.97
C ALA A 77 -3.03 -12.56 6.81
N ASN A 78 -3.70 -12.11 7.87
CA ASN A 78 -4.48 -12.97 8.75
C ASN A 78 -5.89 -13.24 8.20
N TYR A 79 -6.02 -14.12 7.22
CA TYR A 79 -7.33 -14.44 6.60
C TYR A 79 -8.29 -15.20 7.53
N ASP A 80 -7.77 -15.87 8.55
CA ASP A 80 -8.55 -16.68 9.50
C ASP A 80 -8.93 -15.90 10.78
N GLY A 81 -8.66 -14.59 10.84
CA GLY A 81 -8.92 -13.78 12.02
C GLY A 81 -8.98 -12.27 11.76
N GLU A 82 -8.81 -11.49 12.83
CA GLU A 82 -8.78 -10.02 12.72
C GLU A 82 -7.51 -9.54 12.02
N PRO A 83 -7.59 -8.50 11.16
CA PRO A 83 -6.42 -7.86 10.57
C PRO A 83 -5.39 -7.45 11.60
N TRP A 84 -4.13 -7.70 11.30
CA TRP A 84 -3.00 -7.38 12.17
C TRP A 84 -1.95 -6.54 11.45
N GLU A 85 -1.01 -5.99 12.22
CA GLU A 85 0.09 -5.20 11.67
C GLU A 85 1.37 -6.00 11.43
N PHE A 86 1.31 -7.33 11.59
CA PHE A 86 2.48 -8.19 11.39
C PHE A 86 2.98 -8.14 9.94
N ASN A 87 2.06 -8.06 8.97
CA ASN A 87 2.33 -7.99 7.54
C ASN A 87 2.40 -6.54 7.02
N MET A 88 2.63 -5.56 7.90
CA MET A 88 2.70 -4.13 7.55
C MET A 88 4.14 -3.62 7.64
N THR A 89 4.81 -3.47 6.49
CA THR A 89 6.17 -2.93 6.42
C THR A 89 6.15 -1.41 6.24
N ASN A 90 6.72 -0.64 7.16
CA ASN A 90 6.84 0.81 7.01
C ASN A 90 7.92 1.16 5.97
N LEU A 91 7.51 1.71 4.83
CA LEU A 91 8.41 2.01 3.72
C LEU A 91 8.92 3.44 3.74
N SER A 92 8.10 4.39 4.17
CA SER A 92 8.43 5.81 4.07
C SER A 92 7.70 6.65 5.13
N PRO A 93 8.33 7.68 5.69
CA PRO A 93 7.70 8.54 6.69
C PRO A 93 6.60 9.45 6.12
N SER A 94 6.50 9.62 4.80
CA SER A 94 5.45 10.41 4.17
C SER A 94 5.16 9.97 2.73
N LEU A 95 3.95 10.25 2.23
CA LEU A 95 3.62 10.06 0.81
C LEU A 95 4.57 10.82 -0.13
N ALA A 96 4.94 12.06 0.23
CA ALA A 96 5.87 12.85 -0.59
C ALA A 96 7.24 12.17 -0.71
N ALA A 97 7.83 11.76 0.42
CA ALA A 97 9.10 11.05 0.43
C ALA A 97 9.02 9.69 -0.28
N PHE A 98 7.87 9.01 -0.21
CA PHE A 98 7.64 7.76 -0.94
C PHE A 98 7.68 7.99 -2.46
N LEU A 99 6.94 8.98 -2.96
CA LEU A 99 6.89 9.32 -4.39
C LEU A 99 8.24 9.82 -4.92
N GLU A 100 8.97 10.62 -4.14
CA GLU A 100 10.34 11.06 -4.47
C GLU A 100 11.34 9.90 -4.53
N GLY A 101 11.09 8.84 -3.75
CA GLY A 101 11.93 7.65 -3.68
C GLY A 101 11.71 6.62 -4.80
N LEU A 102 10.65 6.76 -5.61
CA LEU A 102 10.39 5.86 -6.72
C LEU A 102 11.50 5.98 -7.77
N CYS A 103 12.02 4.83 -8.21
CA CYS A 103 13.15 4.78 -9.13
C CYS A 103 12.89 3.88 -10.33
N ILE A 104 13.74 4.01 -11.36
CA ILE A 104 13.80 3.03 -12.43
C ILE A 104 14.31 1.71 -11.80
N GLY A 105 13.43 0.72 -11.67
CA GLY A 105 13.79 -0.65 -11.34
C GLY A 105 14.79 -1.20 -12.36
N GLU A 106 15.90 -1.71 -11.82
CA GLU A 106 16.98 -2.42 -12.54
C GLU A 106 16.51 -3.77 -13.09
#